data_AF-A0A7V4H9Q4-F1
#
_entry.id   AF-A0A7V4H9Q4-F1
#
_cell.length_a   1.000
_cell.length_b   1.000
_cell.length_c   1.000
_cell.angle_alpha   90.00
_cell.angle_beta   90.00
_cell.angle_gamma   90.00
#
_symmetry.space_group_name_H-M   'P 1'
#
loop_
_entity.id
_entity.type
_entity.pdbx_description
1 polymer ?
#
loop_
_entity_poly.entity_id
_entity_poly.type
_entity_poly.pdbx_seq_one_letter_code
_entity_poly.pdbx_strand_id
1 'polypeptide(L)'
;MRVLFLFFLIISFSCREIEPYDNPENIQGYRLEGVLTTVNGIRISGALVELYYYYNYYSDKPIDTVRAIVTDPSQLVDVSVYTIDNQYLRTIYNGPAGMTGPLPHYAWDGKDYLGNSVPSGKYLIRISIDSRIIKFSTAIIDGHVTAVTDQMGRFVIPNKNLPVGELFDAYSLSGNFFASYQVRDYIALVFIVGDRRSQFQSLTLNKDVITKGAFKF
;
A
#
# COMPACT_ATOMS: atom_id res chain seq x y z
N MET A 1 -46.67 -38.26 53.54
CA MET A 1 -46.59 -36.96 52.86
C MET A 1 -45.29 -36.93 52.06
N ARG A 2 -45.33 -37.23 50.75
CA ARG A 2 -44.13 -37.25 49.88
C ARG A 2 -44.11 -35.97 49.06
N VAL A 3 -43.09 -35.14 49.27
CA VAL A 3 -42.85 -33.88 48.55
C VAL A 3 -42.04 -34.22 47.30
N LEU A 4 -42.65 -34.03 46.13
CA LEU A 4 -42.03 -34.24 44.81
C LEU A 4 -41.30 -32.95 44.41
N PHE A 5 -39.97 -32.99 44.35
CA PHE A 5 -39.13 -31.88 43.90
C PHE A 5 -39.11 -31.85 42.37
N LEU A 6 -39.75 -30.85 41.76
CA LEU A 6 -39.77 -30.65 40.31
C LEU A 6 -38.51 -29.85 39.91
N PHE A 7 -37.55 -30.52 39.28
CA PHE A 7 -36.36 -29.88 38.70
C PHE A 7 -36.73 -29.19 37.37
N PHE A 8 -36.68 -27.86 37.34
CA PHE A 8 -36.84 -27.08 36.11
C PHE A 8 -35.49 -27.03 35.36
N LEU A 9 -35.40 -27.78 34.26
CA LEU A 9 -34.24 -27.77 33.36
C LEU A 9 -34.43 -26.64 32.33
N ILE A 10 -33.74 -25.50 32.51
CA ILE A 10 -33.75 -24.40 31.53
C ILE A 10 -32.68 -24.71 30.48
N ILE A 11 -33.12 -25.22 29.32
CA ILE A 11 -32.27 -25.40 28.15
C ILE A 11 -32.26 -24.07 27.38
N SER A 12 -31.26 -23.22 27.61
CA SER A 12 -31.03 -22.04 26.77
C SER A 12 -30.40 -22.51 25.44
N PHE A 13 -31.22 -22.68 24.41
CA PHE A 13 -30.75 -22.73 23.04
C PHE A 13 -30.21 -21.34 22.69
N SER A 14 -28.89 -21.19 22.61
CA SER A 14 -28.31 -20.04 21.94
C SER A 14 -28.72 -20.14 20.47
N CYS A 15 -29.68 -19.32 20.06
CA CYS A 15 -29.95 -19.08 18.65
C CYS A 15 -28.62 -18.66 18.03
N ARG A 16 -28.05 -19.53 17.18
CA ARG A 16 -27.04 -19.09 16.23
C ARG A 16 -27.75 -18.09 15.33
N GLU A 17 -27.51 -16.82 15.59
CA GLU A 17 -27.90 -15.73 14.72
C GLU A 17 -27.29 -16.05 13.35
N ILE A 18 -28.15 -16.38 12.38
CA ILE A 18 -27.73 -16.58 11.00
C ILE A 18 -27.35 -15.18 10.54
N GLU A 19 -26.05 -14.89 10.49
CA GLU A 19 -25.57 -13.64 9.90
C GLU A 19 -26.09 -13.58 8.46
N PRO A 20 -26.75 -12.49 8.05
CA PRO A 20 -27.25 -12.35 6.70
C PRO A 20 -26.09 -12.50 5.72
N TYR A 21 -26.32 -13.26 4.66
CA TYR A 21 -25.42 -13.33 3.51
C TYR A 21 -25.43 -11.95 2.84
N ASP A 22 -24.49 -11.08 3.25
CA ASP A 22 -24.30 -9.78 2.62
C ASP A 22 -23.89 -10.00 1.17
N ASN A 23 -24.72 -9.53 0.24
CA ASN A 23 -24.35 -9.51 -1.18
C ASN A 23 -23.05 -8.70 -1.34
N PRO A 24 -22.07 -9.20 -2.11
CA PRO A 24 -20.82 -8.49 -2.31
C PRO A 24 -21.08 -7.14 -2.97
N GLU A 25 -20.58 -6.07 -2.36
CA GLU A 25 -20.55 -4.75 -2.97
C GLU A 25 -19.53 -4.74 -4.11
N ASN A 26 -20.00 -4.50 -5.33
CA ASN A 26 -19.15 -4.41 -6.51
C ASN A 26 -18.47 -3.04 -6.56
N ILE A 27 -17.18 -3.05 -6.93
CA ILE A 27 -16.35 -1.87 -7.10
C ILE A 27 -15.52 -2.00 -8.39
N GLN A 28 -14.75 -0.97 -8.72
CA GLN A 28 -13.71 -1.08 -9.75
C GLN A 28 -12.33 -1.14 -9.10
N GLY A 29 -11.53 -2.15 -9.44
CA GLY A 29 -10.20 -2.36 -8.89
C GLY A 29 -10.21 -3.11 -7.56
N TYR A 30 -9.35 -2.71 -6.63
CA TYR A 30 -9.20 -3.37 -5.34
C TYR A 30 -9.59 -2.44 -4.19
N ARG A 31 -10.18 -3.00 -3.13
CA ARG A 31 -10.41 -2.30 -1.87
C ARG A 31 -10.34 -3.30 -0.75
N LEU A 32 -9.68 -2.91 0.34
CA LEU A 32 -9.67 -3.69 1.57
C LEU A 32 -10.37 -2.90 2.66
N GLU A 33 -11.32 -3.57 3.30
CA GLU A 33 -11.95 -3.10 4.53
C GLU A 33 -11.67 -4.11 5.63
N GLY A 34 -11.26 -3.61 6.79
CA GLY A 34 -10.92 -4.47 7.89
C GLY A 34 -11.47 -3.96 9.20
N VAL A 35 -11.62 -4.87 10.16
CA VAL A 35 -11.85 -4.53 11.55
C VAL A 35 -10.81 -5.21 12.43
N LEU A 36 -10.13 -4.42 13.27
CA LEU A 36 -9.13 -4.89 14.22
C LEU A 36 -9.72 -5.01 15.61
N THR A 37 -9.54 -6.17 16.23
CA THR A 37 -9.96 -6.43 17.61
C THR A 37 -8.85 -7.03 18.44
N THR A 38 -8.98 -6.98 19.75
CA THR A 38 -8.23 -7.86 20.65
C THR A 38 -8.66 -9.31 20.46
N VAL A 39 -7.93 -10.24 21.08
CA VAL A 39 -8.32 -11.67 21.15
C VAL A 39 -9.71 -11.91 21.74
N ASN A 40 -10.21 -10.99 22.57
CA ASN A 40 -11.53 -11.05 23.21
C ASN A 40 -12.62 -10.29 22.43
N GLY A 41 -12.33 -9.81 21.22
CA GLY A 41 -13.31 -9.13 20.37
C GLY A 41 -13.51 -7.64 20.66
N ILE A 42 -12.74 -7.04 21.57
CA ILE A 42 -12.79 -5.60 21.85
C ILE A 42 -12.17 -4.85 20.67
N ARG A 43 -12.87 -3.87 20.10
CA ARG A 43 -12.37 -3.06 18.97
C ARG A 43 -11.17 -2.21 19.38
N ILE A 44 -10.17 -2.11 18.51
CA ILE A 44 -8.95 -1.33 18.76
C ILE A 44 -8.92 -0.10 17.85
N SER A 45 -9.08 1.09 18.44
CA SER A 45 -9.02 2.37 17.72
C SER A 45 -7.60 2.96 17.70
N GLY A 46 -7.29 3.75 16.68
CA GLY A 46 -6.01 4.45 16.56
C GLY A 46 -4.82 3.55 16.23
N ALA A 47 -5.05 2.29 15.86
CA ALA A 47 -4.00 1.40 15.41
C ALA A 47 -3.53 1.82 14.02
N LEU A 48 -2.22 1.94 13.83
CA LEU A 48 -1.65 2.19 12.51
C LEU A 48 -1.62 0.88 11.72
N VAL A 49 -1.94 0.96 10.42
CA VAL A 49 -1.95 -0.19 9.51
C VAL A 49 -0.85 0.01 8.48
N GLU A 50 0.25 -0.71 8.63
CA GLU A 50 1.30 -0.80 7.61
C GLU A 50 0.92 -1.86 6.57
N LEU A 51 1.13 -1.53 5.30
CA LEU A 51 0.78 -2.37 4.16
C LEU A 51 2.04 -2.85 3.46
N TYR A 52 2.14 -4.17 3.30
CA TYR A 52 3.22 -4.86 2.63
C TYR A 52 2.76 -5.57 1.34
N TYR A 53 3.47 -5.39 0.23
CA TYR A 53 3.20 -6.09 -1.02
C TYR A 53 4.09 -7.32 -1.20
N TYR A 54 3.55 -8.31 -1.90
CA TYR A 54 4.36 -9.39 -2.46
C TYR A 54 4.56 -9.18 -3.95
N TYR A 55 5.70 -9.64 -4.46
CA TYR A 55 6.10 -9.43 -5.84
C TYR A 55 6.31 -10.77 -6.56
N ASN A 56 5.93 -10.81 -7.83
CA ASN A 56 6.40 -11.83 -8.76
C ASN A 56 7.59 -11.25 -9.52
N TYR A 57 8.66 -12.02 -9.66
CA TYR A 57 9.72 -11.71 -10.61
C TYR A 57 9.13 -11.67 -12.03
N TYR A 58 9.49 -10.65 -12.81
CA TYR A 58 9.02 -10.47 -14.18
C TYR A 58 10.15 -10.58 -15.20
N SER A 59 11.24 -9.84 -15.04
CA SER A 59 12.34 -9.81 -16.01
C SER A 59 13.69 -9.36 -15.40
N ASP A 60 14.78 -9.77 -16.04
CA ASP A 60 16.16 -9.31 -15.82
C ASP A 60 16.50 -8.07 -16.68
N LYS A 61 15.50 -7.51 -17.37
CA LYS A 61 15.62 -6.30 -18.18
C LYS A 61 14.65 -5.23 -17.71
N PRO A 62 15.07 -3.95 -17.71
CA PRO A 62 14.17 -2.86 -17.36
C PRO A 62 13.02 -2.79 -18.36
N ILE A 63 11.81 -2.59 -17.84
CA ILE A 63 10.61 -2.33 -18.63
C ILE A 63 10.64 -0.90 -19.15
N ASP A 64 11.14 0.02 -18.33
CA ASP A 64 11.32 1.42 -18.69
C ASP A 64 12.59 1.61 -19.51
N THR A 65 12.44 1.52 -20.83
CA THR A 65 13.55 1.64 -21.79
C THR A 65 13.82 3.08 -22.24
N VAL A 66 12.95 4.03 -21.88
CA VAL A 66 13.10 5.43 -22.30
C VAL A 66 14.23 6.07 -21.50
N ARG A 67 15.24 6.58 -22.18
CA ARG A 67 16.34 7.31 -21.55
C ARG A 67 16.10 8.81 -21.63
N ALA A 68 16.27 9.52 -20.53
CA ALA A 68 16.36 10.98 -20.54
C ALA A 68 17.80 11.36 -20.91
N ILE A 69 17.98 11.94 -22.10
CA ILE A 69 19.28 12.31 -22.63
C ILE A 69 19.45 13.83 -22.53
N VAL A 70 20.51 14.26 -21.86
CA VAL A 70 20.96 15.65 -21.83
C VAL A 70 21.91 15.88 -23.00
N THR A 71 21.67 16.95 -23.75
CA THR A 71 22.48 17.34 -24.90
C THR A 71 23.40 18.52 -24.60
N ASP A 72 23.09 19.31 -23.57
CA ASP A 72 23.90 20.45 -23.13
C ASP A 72 24.02 20.44 -21.59
N PRO A 73 25.24 20.51 -21.00
CA PRO A 73 25.43 20.49 -19.55
C PRO A 73 24.70 21.60 -18.78
N SER A 74 24.33 22.69 -19.45
CA SER A 74 23.59 23.81 -18.86
C SER A 74 22.07 23.59 -18.78
N GLN A 75 21.54 22.55 -19.44
CA GLN A 75 20.10 22.26 -19.39
C GLN A 75 19.63 22.01 -17.96
N LEU A 76 18.46 22.56 -17.63
CA LEU A 76 17.88 22.43 -16.30
C LEU A 76 17.13 21.11 -16.19
N VAL A 77 17.56 20.26 -15.27
CA VAL A 77 16.91 19.00 -14.94
C VAL A 77 16.07 19.18 -13.68
N ASP A 78 14.79 18.81 -13.76
CA ASP A 78 13.89 18.67 -12.61
C ASP A 78 13.44 17.22 -12.50
N VAL A 79 13.77 16.60 -11.37
CA VAL A 79 13.31 15.27 -10.97
C VAL A 79 12.44 15.44 -9.74
N SER A 80 11.14 15.18 -9.92
CA SER A 80 10.13 15.42 -8.89
C SER A 80 9.17 14.24 -8.78
N VAL A 81 8.66 14.00 -7.58
CA VAL A 81 7.77 12.89 -7.23
C VAL A 81 6.34 13.38 -7.14
N TYR A 82 5.42 12.57 -7.67
CA TYR A 82 4.00 12.83 -7.73
C TYR A 82 3.20 11.61 -7.26
N THR A 83 1.99 11.85 -6.76
CA THR A 83 0.96 10.80 -6.64
C THR A 83 0.49 10.36 -8.03
N ILE A 84 -0.24 9.24 -8.12
CA ILE A 84 -0.87 8.80 -9.38
C ILE A 84 -1.88 9.81 -9.93
N ASP A 85 -2.43 10.68 -9.07
CA ASP A 85 -3.36 11.75 -9.43
C ASP A 85 -2.62 13.05 -9.83
N ASN A 86 -1.31 12.96 -10.10
CA ASN A 86 -0.41 14.07 -10.45
C ASN A 86 -0.30 15.17 -9.38
N GLN A 87 -0.51 14.84 -8.10
CA GLN A 87 -0.25 15.78 -7.01
C GLN A 87 1.23 15.76 -6.65
N TYR A 88 1.86 16.93 -6.62
CA TYR A 88 3.27 17.07 -6.26
C TYR A 88 3.53 16.64 -4.81
N LEU A 89 4.61 15.90 -4.59
CA LEU A 89 5.05 15.45 -3.26
C LEU A 89 6.41 16.02 -2.87
N ARG A 90 7.41 15.94 -3.74
CA ARG A 90 8.78 16.35 -3.41
C ARG A 90 9.66 16.46 -4.66
N THR A 91 10.62 17.37 -4.64
CA THR A 91 11.73 17.40 -5.60
C THR A 91 12.92 16.58 -5.07
N ILE A 92 13.43 15.66 -5.88
CA ILE A 92 14.65 14.88 -5.63
C ILE A 92 15.87 15.67 -6.09
N TYR A 93 15.76 16.28 -7.27
CA TYR A 93 16.84 17.04 -7.89
C TYR A 93 16.28 18.21 -8.70
N ASN A 94 16.87 19.38 -8.58
CA ASN A 94 16.58 20.55 -9.41
C ASN A 94 17.86 21.34 -9.63
N GLY A 95 18.30 21.45 -10.88
CA GLY A 95 19.54 22.15 -11.21
C GLY A 95 20.06 21.87 -12.62
N PRO A 96 21.20 22.48 -13.00
CA PRO A 96 21.85 22.22 -14.28
C PRO A 96 22.38 20.78 -14.32
N ALA A 97 22.20 20.09 -15.45
CA ALA A 97 22.61 18.69 -15.61
C ALA A 97 24.09 18.45 -15.28
N GLY A 98 24.97 19.40 -15.63
CA GLY A 98 26.41 19.32 -15.40
C GLY A 98 27.13 18.23 -16.22
N MET A 99 26.42 17.56 -17.12
CA MET A 99 26.92 16.48 -17.96
C MET A 99 26.15 16.42 -19.29
N THR A 100 26.68 15.71 -20.26
CA THR A 100 25.94 15.28 -21.46
C THR A 100 25.76 13.76 -21.44
N GLY A 101 24.69 13.26 -22.06
CA GLY A 101 24.39 11.83 -22.15
C GLY A 101 23.17 11.44 -21.30
N PRO A 102 23.00 10.13 -21.02
CA PRO A 102 21.86 9.65 -20.26
C PRO A 102 21.94 10.08 -18.80
N LEU A 103 20.83 10.61 -18.28
CA LEU A 103 20.69 10.85 -16.84
C LEU A 103 20.73 9.52 -16.07
N PRO A 104 21.28 9.53 -14.84
CA PRO A 104 21.25 8.37 -13.97
C PRO A 104 19.82 8.06 -13.51
N HIS A 105 19.62 6.88 -12.93
CA HIS A 105 18.40 6.58 -12.19
C HIS A 105 18.36 7.40 -10.89
N TYR A 106 17.17 7.89 -10.53
CA TYR A 106 16.94 8.63 -9.28
C TYR A 106 16.07 7.79 -8.35
N ALA A 107 16.63 7.42 -7.20
CA ALA A 107 15.91 6.74 -6.14
C ALA A 107 15.18 7.77 -5.24
N TRP A 108 14.01 7.38 -4.74
CA TRP A 108 13.25 8.14 -3.75
C TRP A 108 13.13 7.36 -2.45
N ASP A 109 13.20 8.06 -1.32
CA ASP A 109 13.15 7.50 0.03
C ASP A 109 11.73 7.29 0.57
N GLY A 110 10.70 7.57 -0.23
CA GLY A 110 9.30 7.45 0.19
C GLY A 110 8.86 8.54 1.17
N LYS A 111 9.54 9.70 1.19
CA LYS A 111 9.17 10.85 2.04
C LYS A 111 8.73 12.07 1.23
N ASP A 112 7.74 12.79 1.75
CA ASP A 112 7.28 14.07 1.20
C ASP A 112 8.27 15.23 1.48
N TYR A 113 7.95 16.43 0.99
CA TYR A 113 8.76 17.63 1.18
C TYR A 113 8.89 18.10 2.65
N LEU A 114 8.04 17.61 3.55
CA LEU A 114 8.10 17.87 5.00
C LEU A 114 8.93 16.80 5.73
N GLY A 115 9.38 15.75 5.04
CA GLY A 115 10.12 14.64 5.61
C GLY A 115 9.24 13.55 6.21
N ASN A 116 7.92 13.62 6.03
CA ASN A 116 7.00 12.57 6.48
C ASN A 116 6.98 11.41 5.48
N SER A 117 6.90 10.19 5.98
CA SER A 117 6.68 9.01 5.14
C SER A 117 5.30 9.09 4.46
N VAL A 118 5.27 8.83 3.15
CA VAL A 118 4.00 8.71 2.41
C VAL A 118 3.37 7.33 2.63
N PRO A 119 2.06 7.14 2.41
CA PRO A 119 1.43 5.82 2.45
C PRO A 119 2.04 4.81 1.47
N SER A 120 1.94 3.51 1.75
CA SER A 120 2.28 2.48 0.77
C SER A 120 1.41 2.64 -0.48
N GLY A 121 2.00 2.48 -1.66
CA GLY A 121 1.27 2.66 -2.91
C GLY A 121 2.17 2.89 -4.11
N LYS A 122 1.52 3.23 -5.23
CA LYS A 122 2.17 3.63 -6.47
C LYS A 122 2.37 5.14 -6.51
N TYR A 123 3.54 5.55 -6.98
CA TYR A 123 3.92 6.93 -7.19
C TYR A 123 4.65 7.10 -8.52
N LEU A 124 4.76 8.34 -8.98
CA LEU A 124 5.37 8.70 -10.25
C LEU A 124 6.59 9.59 -10.00
N ILE A 125 7.75 9.18 -10.48
CA ILE A 125 8.95 10.02 -10.56
C ILE A 125 8.98 10.65 -11.94
N ARG A 126 8.75 11.95 -12.02
CA ARG A 126 8.77 12.74 -13.25
C ARG A 126 10.17 13.27 -13.49
N ILE A 127 10.70 13.07 -14.69
CA ILE A 127 11.96 13.67 -15.15
C ILE A 127 11.64 14.67 -16.26
N SER A 128 12.12 15.90 -16.09
CA SER A 128 12.01 16.95 -17.09
C SER A 128 13.35 17.63 -17.36
N ILE A 129 13.53 18.07 -18.60
CA ILE A 129 14.71 18.81 -19.08
C ILE A 129 14.20 20.10 -19.73
N ASP A 130 14.68 21.26 -19.28
CA ASP A 130 14.24 22.59 -19.70
C ASP A 130 12.71 22.73 -19.68
N SER A 131 12.09 22.31 -18.58
CA SER A 131 10.62 22.27 -18.35
C SER A 131 9.84 21.31 -19.26
N ARG A 132 10.49 20.60 -20.19
CA ARG A 132 9.84 19.56 -20.99
C ARG A 132 9.87 18.24 -20.22
N ILE A 133 8.69 17.68 -19.95
CA ILE A 133 8.58 16.32 -19.39
C ILE A 133 9.13 15.33 -20.42
N ILE A 134 10.12 14.55 -19.99
CA ILE A 134 10.75 13.53 -20.82
C ILE A 134 10.13 12.17 -20.54
N LYS A 135 9.96 11.83 -19.27
CA LYS A 135 9.40 10.54 -18.85
C LYS A 135 8.86 10.57 -17.42
N PHE A 136 8.09 9.55 -17.11
CA PHE A 136 7.75 9.13 -15.75
C PHE A 136 8.32 7.74 -15.52
N SER A 137 8.81 7.49 -14.30
CA SER A 137 9.14 6.16 -13.82
C SER A 137 8.26 5.82 -12.62
N THR A 138 7.82 4.57 -12.53
CA THR A 138 7.00 4.09 -11.41
C THR A 138 7.86 3.86 -10.18
N ALA A 139 7.39 4.31 -9.02
CA ALA A 139 7.93 3.94 -7.71
C ALA A 139 6.84 3.23 -6.90
N ILE A 140 7.17 2.08 -6.31
CA ILE A 140 6.32 1.37 -5.36
C ILE A 140 6.88 1.59 -3.96
N ILE A 141 6.09 2.21 -3.09
CA ILE A 141 6.42 2.39 -1.68
C ILE A 141 5.71 1.30 -0.89
N ASP A 142 6.49 0.58 -0.09
CA ASP A 142 6.07 -0.62 0.62
C ASP A 142 6.38 -0.51 2.12
N GLY A 143 5.59 -1.16 2.96
CA GLY A 143 5.79 -1.21 4.41
C GLY A 143 5.52 0.09 5.18
N HIS A 144 4.84 1.06 4.58
CA HIS A 144 4.45 2.32 5.22
C HIS A 144 3.01 2.28 5.75
N VAL A 145 2.73 3.14 6.74
CA VAL A 145 1.39 3.31 7.29
C VAL A 145 0.45 3.85 6.21
N THR A 146 -0.61 3.11 5.96
CA THR A 146 -1.55 3.37 4.85
C THR A 146 -2.97 3.64 5.35
N ALA A 147 -3.31 3.16 6.54
CA ALA A 147 -4.58 3.46 7.20
C ALA A 147 -4.40 3.55 8.72
N VAL A 148 -5.43 4.08 9.39
CA VAL A 148 -5.54 4.11 10.85
C VAL A 148 -6.93 3.61 11.22
N THR A 149 -7.05 2.80 12.27
CA THR A 149 -8.36 2.32 12.71
C THR A 149 -9.19 3.42 13.36
N ASP A 150 -10.49 3.46 13.03
CA ASP A 150 -11.46 4.38 13.64
C ASP A 150 -11.86 3.95 15.06
N GLN A 151 -12.81 4.67 15.68
CA GLN A 151 -13.32 4.37 17.02
C GLN A 151 -13.98 2.99 17.13
N MET A 152 -14.41 2.39 16.02
CA MET A 152 -14.99 1.06 15.94
C MET A 152 -13.97 0.00 15.50
N GLY A 153 -12.68 0.36 15.45
CA GLY A 153 -11.58 -0.51 15.04
C GLY A 153 -11.54 -0.79 13.54
N ARG A 154 -12.31 -0.05 12.73
CA ARG A 154 -12.42 -0.27 11.28
C ARG A 154 -11.34 0.51 10.55
N PHE A 155 -10.86 -0.02 9.43
CA PHE A 155 -9.95 0.69 8.53
C PHE A 155 -10.29 0.37 7.08
N VAL A 156 -9.88 1.28 6.19
CA VAL A 156 -10.06 1.13 4.74
C VAL A 156 -8.74 1.41 4.04
N ILE A 157 -8.35 0.52 3.12
CA ILE A 157 -7.25 0.74 2.17
C ILE A 157 -7.87 0.84 0.77
N PRO A 158 -7.85 2.04 0.14
CA PRO A 158 -8.47 2.24 -1.16
C PRO A 158 -7.58 1.73 -2.31
N ASN A 159 -8.19 1.60 -3.49
CA ASN A 159 -7.53 1.10 -4.71
C ASN A 159 -6.20 1.79 -5.05
N LYS A 160 -6.10 3.10 -4.84
CA LYS A 160 -4.87 3.86 -5.12
C LYS A 160 -3.64 3.39 -4.31
N ASN A 161 -3.87 2.73 -3.17
CA ASN A 161 -2.86 2.14 -2.32
C ASN A 161 -2.69 0.63 -2.56
N LEU A 162 -3.36 0.07 -3.58
CA LEU A 162 -3.32 -1.35 -3.93
C LEU A 162 -2.95 -1.49 -5.42
N PRO A 163 -1.70 -1.22 -5.82
CA PRO A 163 -1.26 -1.24 -7.22
C PRO A 163 -1.07 -2.67 -7.75
N VAL A 164 -2.00 -3.57 -7.44
CA VAL A 164 -1.97 -4.97 -7.84
C VAL A 164 -1.91 -5.08 -9.37
N GLY A 165 -0.99 -5.91 -9.86
CA GLY A 165 -0.73 -6.11 -11.28
C GLY A 165 0.22 -5.08 -11.89
N GLU A 166 0.56 -4.00 -11.18
CA GLU A 166 1.52 -3.00 -11.66
C GLU A 166 2.90 -3.63 -11.84
N LEU A 167 3.54 -3.30 -12.96
CA LEU A 167 4.93 -3.64 -13.22
C LEU A 167 5.84 -2.48 -12.85
N PHE A 168 6.99 -2.76 -12.26
CA PHE A 168 7.98 -1.75 -11.95
C PHE A 168 9.41 -2.30 -12.00
N ASP A 169 10.35 -1.41 -12.29
CA ASP A 169 11.78 -1.70 -12.28
C ASP A 169 12.33 -1.40 -10.88
N ALA A 170 12.99 -2.37 -10.26
CA ALA A 170 13.67 -2.20 -8.99
C ALA A 170 15.14 -1.84 -9.21
N TYR A 171 15.60 -0.83 -8.47
CA TYR A 171 16.98 -0.36 -8.50
C TYR A 171 17.56 -0.37 -7.09
N SER A 172 18.87 -0.56 -6.98
CA SER A 172 19.60 -0.34 -5.73
C SER A 172 19.63 1.14 -5.36
N LEU A 173 20.00 1.46 -4.11
CA LEU A 173 20.25 2.84 -3.69
C LEU A 173 21.37 3.53 -4.49
N SER A 174 22.29 2.76 -5.08
CA SER A 174 23.32 3.26 -5.99
C SER A 174 22.84 3.44 -7.45
N GLY A 175 21.56 3.20 -7.73
CA GLY A 175 20.95 3.37 -9.05
C GLY A 175 21.19 2.20 -10.01
N ASN A 176 21.71 1.07 -9.54
CA ASN A 176 21.90 -0.11 -10.39
C ASN A 176 20.58 -0.86 -10.53
N PHE A 177 20.19 -1.17 -11.76
CA PHE A 177 19.02 -2.02 -12.01
C PHE A 177 19.23 -3.41 -11.41
N PHE A 178 18.20 -3.92 -10.74
CA PHE A 178 18.20 -5.24 -10.11
C PHE A 178 17.36 -6.24 -10.90
N ALA A 179 16.06 -5.97 -11.00
CA ALA A 179 15.10 -6.78 -11.73
C ALA A 179 13.79 -5.99 -11.88
N SER A 180 12.92 -6.48 -12.74
CA SER A 180 11.57 -5.99 -12.92
C SER A 180 10.60 -6.93 -12.21
N TYR A 181 9.60 -6.37 -11.56
CA TYR A 181 8.64 -7.09 -10.74
C TYR A 181 7.20 -6.73 -11.09
N GLN A 182 6.28 -7.63 -10.75
CA GLN A 182 4.84 -7.37 -10.75
C GLN A 182 4.29 -7.45 -9.32
N VAL A 183 3.48 -6.46 -8.92
CA VAL A 183 2.76 -6.47 -7.63
C VAL A 183 1.68 -7.55 -7.66
N ARG A 184 1.68 -8.43 -6.65
CA ARG A 184 0.69 -9.50 -6.51
C ARG A 184 -0.61 -9.00 -5.86
N ASP A 185 -1.67 -9.77 -6.02
CA ASP A 185 -2.93 -9.65 -5.28
C ASP A 185 -2.85 -10.19 -3.85
N TYR A 186 -1.69 -10.71 -3.44
CA TYR A 186 -1.40 -11.19 -2.09
C TYR A 186 -0.63 -10.11 -1.33
N ILE A 187 -1.14 -9.68 -0.19
CA ILE A 187 -0.56 -8.63 0.65
C ILE A 187 -0.36 -9.13 2.08
N ALA A 188 0.41 -8.39 2.87
CA ALA A 188 0.44 -8.54 4.32
C ALA A 188 0.20 -7.20 5.02
N LEU A 189 -0.41 -7.28 6.20
CA LEU A 189 -0.63 -6.15 7.08
C LEU A 189 0.18 -6.34 8.37
N VAL A 190 0.69 -5.23 8.88
CA VAL A 190 1.19 -5.13 10.25
C VAL A 190 0.40 -4.03 10.96
N PHE A 191 -0.13 -4.37 12.13
CA PHE A 191 -0.85 -3.43 12.98
C PHE A 191 0.08 -2.92 14.07
N ILE A 192 -0.04 -1.64 14.41
CA ILE A 192 0.79 -0.99 15.44
C ILE A 192 -0.11 -0.27 16.44
N VAL A 193 0.08 -0.58 17.73
CA VAL A 193 -0.67 0.01 18.84
C VAL A 193 0.31 0.45 19.91
N GLY A 194 0.54 1.76 20.01
CA GLY A 194 1.66 2.30 20.81
C GLY A 194 2.98 1.73 20.30
N ASP A 195 3.77 1.12 21.20
CA ASP A 195 5.08 0.53 20.86
C ASP A 195 5.00 -0.96 20.42
N ARG A 196 3.80 -1.53 20.32
CA ARG A 196 3.61 -2.94 19.97
C ARG A 196 3.27 -3.10 18.50
N ARG A 197 3.83 -4.15 17.89
CA ARG A 197 3.58 -4.55 16.49
C ARG A 197 2.99 -5.96 16.46
N SER A 198 1.99 -6.18 15.62
CA SER A 198 1.45 -7.52 15.36
C SER A 198 2.41 -8.35 14.51
N GLN A 199 2.17 -9.66 14.43
CA GLN A 199 2.72 -10.47 13.34
C GLN A 199 2.09 -10.05 11.99
N PHE A 200 2.74 -10.45 10.89
CA PHE A 200 2.20 -10.26 9.55
C PHE A 200 0.87 -11.03 9.39
N GLN A 201 -0.17 -10.31 8.98
CA GLN A 201 -1.47 -10.86 8.65
C GLN A 201 -1.65 -10.79 7.14
N SER A 202 -1.54 -11.94 6.47
CA SER A 202 -1.59 -12.00 5.01
C SER A 202 -2.97 -12.36 4.48
N LEU A 203 -3.32 -11.82 3.31
CA LEU A 203 -4.56 -12.14 2.61
C LEU A 203 -4.44 -11.91 1.10
N THR A 204 -5.32 -12.57 0.36
CA THR A 204 -5.51 -12.35 -1.09
C THR A 204 -6.65 -11.35 -1.30
N LEU A 205 -6.41 -10.38 -2.16
CA LEU A 205 -7.36 -9.37 -2.57
C LEU A 205 -8.21 -9.88 -3.74
N ASN A 206 -9.51 -9.59 -3.69
CA ASN A 206 -10.42 -9.85 -4.79
C ASN A 206 -10.56 -8.61 -5.66
N LYS A 207 -10.43 -8.77 -6.97
CA LYS A 207 -10.65 -7.68 -7.93
C LYS A 207 -12.14 -7.43 -8.10
N ASP A 208 -12.52 -6.17 -8.22
CA ASP A 208 -13.86 -5.65 -8.47
C ASP A 208 -14.89 -5.99 -7.37
N VAL A 209 -14.41 -6.43 -6.19
CA VAL A 209 -15.20 -6.71 -4.99
C VAL A 209 -14.46 -6.19 -3.76
N ILE A 210 -15.19 -5.66 -2.78
CA ILE A 210 -14.59 -5.27 -1.50
C ILE A 210 -14.07 -6.52 -0.78
N THR A 211 -12.75 -6.59 -0.56
CA THR A 211 -12.16 -7.61 0.30
C THR A 211 -12.39 -7.20 1.75
N LYS A 212 -13.09 -8.02 2.53
CA LYS A 212 -13.37 -7.78 3.96
C LYS A 212 -12.50 -8.70 4.82
N GLY A 213 -11.94 -8.17 5.91
CA GLY A 213 -11.11 -8.94 6.85
C GLY A 213 -11.39 -8.63 8.32
N ALA A 214 -11.37 -9.65 9.17
CA ALA A 214 -11.39 -9.50 10.62
C ALA A 214 -10.04 -9.89 11.19
N PHE A 215 -9.38 -8.95 11.86
CA PHE A 215 -8.00 -9.09 12.32
C PHE A 215 -7.93 -9.07 13.83
N LYS A 216 -7.01 -9.86 14.39
CA LYS A 216 -6.74 -9.90 15.83
C LYS A 216 -5.35 -9.35 16.11
N PHE A 217 -5.26 -8.47 17.10
CA PHE A 217 -4.03 -7.95 17.67
C PHE A 217 -3.59 -8.75 18.89
#